data_AF-A0A9W6BXP3-F1
#
_entry.id   AF-A0A9W6BXP3-F1
#
_cell.length_a   1.000
_cell.length_b   1.000
_cell.length_c   1.000
_cell.angle_alpha   90.00
_cell.angle_beta   90.00
_cell.angle_gamma   90.00
#
_symmetry.space_group_name_H-M   'P 1'
#
loop_
_entity.id
_entity.type
_entity.pdbx_description
1 polymer ?
#
loop_
_entity_poly.entity_id
_entity_poly.type
_entity_poly.pdbx_seq_one_letter_code
_entity_poly.pdbx_strand_id
1 'polypeptide(L)'
;MQVLQRQSAKPVAGSASARKAARAVGRACRSRSAVKVLAVAAPAAPATAGAADDVPYKMSEVVMWSEGKRLQTQVLPIAEDTMTIRSLDWDRDRFDIEFGLENGTTYNAYLIYGADKTALVDASHEKFHNLFLEALQKELSSAGRSLDFIFVSHTEPDHSGLVPAVLDLYPEALVCGSKVCISFLQNLTHRPFKSQVVKGGDKVDLGGGHVIEFVMAPNLHWPDTMFSFDHATGVMYTCDAFGMHYCSEQPFDADVKALMPHYRFYYDCLMKPNAKSVTTALRKVKDLPYTLIANGHGPMLRYNVAELVGDYGRWSSALGKGTTSVAVLYCSDYGFSDRLSQTLAKGITKAGVATDMVDLLSVDPQELVAVVGRSAGIVLMSPPNDSADARTSLAALSSAVKPKTKVVIAESYGGRDEPVDVLAASLVDVGAELLAPALRVKEMPGQSIYQLFEEEGTDLAQALTAKETLARKKAAMSNDVAKSLARLSSGLYVVTAQHNNARSAMVASWVSQASFEPLGLTISVAKDRAIESLMQVGDSFVLNCLGEDTFSPLLKHFLQRFAPGADRFEGVNWFPAPDTGCPVLADGIAYMECRVVSRLETPDHWVTYCEVTGGNVTNPAARTAVHRRKVATYY
;
A
#
# COMPACT_ATOMS: atom_id res chain seq x y z
N MET A 1 32.82 65.37 -38.59
CA MET A 1 34.15 64.87 -38.17
C MET A 1 34.18 63.38 -38.51
N GLN A 2 34.84 62.91 -39.57
CA GLN A 2 36.30 62.83 -39.79
C GLN A 2 37.05 62.00 -38.74
N VAL A 3 38.02 61.11 -39.05
CA VAL A 3 38.34 60.34 -40.29
C VAL A 3 39.49 59.34 -39.99
N LEU A 4 39.46 58.15 -40.61
CA LEU A 4 40.58 57.24 -41.02
C LEU A 4 41.80 56.83 -40.12
N GLN A 5 42.20 55.55 -40.29
CA GLN A 5 43.59 55.05 -40.56
C GLN A 5 44.69 55.08 -39.46
N ARG A 6 45.80 54.31 -39.52
CA ARG A 6 46.19 52.97 -40.09
C ARG A 6 47.61 52.62 -39.57
N GLN A 7 48.06 51.37 -39.77
CA GLN A 7 49.49 50.95 -39.87
C GLN A 7 50.35 51.03 -38.57
N SER A 8 51.47 50.29 -38.40
CA SER A 8 52.15 49.25 -39.21
C SER A 8 53.10 48.40 -38.34
N ALA A 9 53.43 47.16 -38.75
CA ALA A 9 54.80 46.61 -38.91
C ALA A 9 54.85 45.05 -38.99
N LYS A 10 55.75 44.53 -39.84
CA LYS A 10 56.27 43.14 -39.91
C LYS A 10 57.80 43.19 -39.68
N PRO A 11 58.48 42.12 -39.22
CA PRO A 11 59.02 41.03 -40.09
C PRO A 11 58.54 39.61 -39.64
N VAL A 12 58.46 38.52 -40.44
CA VAL A 12 59.51 37.71 -41.15
C VAL A 12 60.52 37.09 -40.16
N ALA A 13 60.78 35.79 -39.98
CA ALA A 13 60.29 34.48 -40.47
C ALA A 13 60.66 33.37 -39.40
N GLY A 14 60.46 32.04 -39.53
CA GLY A 14 59.87 31.20 -40.57
C GLY A 14 59.98 29.66 -40.32
N SER A 15 59.13 28.90 -41.03
CA SER A 15 59.29 27.51 -41.55
C SER A 15 59.61 26.27 -40.67
N ALA A 16 58.65 25.32 -40.72
CA ALA A 16 58.81 23.89 -41.04
C ALA A 16 59.10 22.79 -39.96
N SER A 17 58.10 21.88 -39.85
CA SER A 17 58.23 20.42 -40.05
C SER A 17 58.73 19.45 -38.95
N ALA A 18 57.75 18.86 -38.25
CA ALA A 18 57.45 17.41 -38.20
C ALA A 18 58.28 16.36 -37.40
N ARG A 19 57.51 15.57 -36.61
CA ARG A 19 57.62 14.11 -36.25
C ARG A 19 58.52 13.60 -35.09
N LYS A 20 57.84 12.89 -34.16
CA LYS A 20 58.25 11.73 -33.29
C LYS A 20 59.52 11.91 -32.41
N ALA A 21 59.53 11.61 -31.11
CA ALA A 21 59.10 10.38 -30.43
C ALA A 21 58.98 10.53 -28.88
N ALA A 22 58.73 9.42 -28.17
CA ALA A 22 58.66 9.31 -26.69
C ALA A 22 59.99 9.73 -25.98
N ARG A 23 60.07 9.98 -24.66
CA ARG A 23 59.51 9.22 -23.51
C ARG A 23 59.55 10.03 -22.20
N ALA A 24 58.72 9.61 -21.23
CA ALA A 24 58.55 10.04 -19.82
C ALA A 24 59.67 10.84 -19.10
N VAL A 25 59.28 11.78 -18.21
CA VAL A 25 59.09 11.58 -16.75
C VAL A 25 58.32 12.80 -16.19
N GLY A 26 57.48 12.60 -15.16
CA GLY A 26 56.45 13.57 -14.77
C GLY A 26 56.83 14.61 -13.71
N ARG A 27 55.91 15.55 -13.48
CA ARG A 27 55.81 16.31 -12.22
C ARG A 27 54.35 16.66 -11.90
N ALA A 28 54.04 16.68 -10.61
CA ALA A 28 52.67 16.66 -10.10
C ALA A 28 51.95 18.02 -10.17
N CYS A 29 50.63 17.98 -10.31
CA CYS A 29 49.73 19.06 -9.93
C CYS A 29 48.77 18.54 -8.85
N ARG A 30 48.57 19.33 -7.77
CA ARG A 30 47.85 18.90 -6.56
C ARG A 30 46.33 19.04 -6.75
N SER A 31 45.59 17.95 -6.59
CA SER A 31 44.12 17.99 -6.46
C SER A 31 43.69 18.43 -5.05
N ARG A 32 42.48 18.98 -4.95
CA ARG A 32 41.91 19.50 -3.69
C ARG A 32 41.32 18.37 -2.83
N SER A 33 41.30 18.61 -1.52
CA SER A 33 40.83 17.74 -0.44
C SER A 33 39.64 16.84 -0.79
N ALA A 34 39.84 15.53 -0.70
CA ALA A 34 38.75 14.56 -0.67
C ALA A 34 38.06 14.57 0.70
N VAL A 35 36.73 14.49 0.72
CA VAL A 35 35.96 14.24 1.94
C VAL A 35 36.22 12.79 2.36
N LYS A 36 36.67 12.58 3.60
CA LYS A 36 36.79 11.24 4.19
C LYS A 36 35.38 10.68 4.43
N VAL A 37 34.87 9.91 3.47
CA VAL A 37 33.77 8.99 3.73
C VAL A 37 34.30 7.91 4.66
N LEU A 38 33.70 7.77 5.84
CA LEU A 38 33.93 6.59 6.67
C LEU A 38 33.34 5.38 5.93
N ALA A 39 34.22 4.50 5.46
CA ALA A 39 33.81 3.19 4.98
C ALA A 39 33.31 2.39 6.19
N VAL A 40 31.99 2.34 6.38
CA VAL A 40 31.36 1.27 7.14
C VAL A 40 31.68 -0.02 6.40
N ALA A 41 32.29 -0.99 7.08
CA ALA A 41 32.57 -2.28 6.49
C ALA A 41 31.24 -2.90 6.05
N ALA A 42 31.13 -3.25 4.76
CA ALA A 42 29.98 -3.98 4.28
C ALA A 42 29.88 -5.31 5.05
N PRO A 43 28.69 -5.72 5.52
CA PRO A 43 28.50 -7.09 5.97
C PRO A 43 28.88 -8.03 4.81
N ALA A 44 29.44 -9.19 5.14
CA ALA A 44 29.77 -10.20 4.14
C ALA A 44 28.53 -10.51 3.29
N ALA A 45 28.71 -10.67 1.99
CA ALA A 45 27.61 -11.02 1.09
C ALA A 45 26.89 -12.27 1.64
N PRO A 46 25.54 -12.29 1.66
CA PRO A 46 24.83 -13.49 2.07
C PRO A 46 25.25 -14.65 1.19
N ALA A 47 25.40 -15.83 1.79
CA ALA A 47 25.66 -17.04 1.03
C ALA A 47 24.58 -17.20 -0.04
N THR A 48 24.98 -17.68 -1.22
CA THR A 48 24.07 -18.08 -2.30
C THR A 48 22.91 -18.88 -1.73
N ALA A 49 21.67 -18.50 -2.08
CA ALA A 49 20.43 -19.08 -1.59
C ALA A 49 20.58 -20.59 -1.34
N GLY A 50 20.70 -20.95 -0.06
CA GLY A 50 20.67 -22.34 0.37
C GLY A 50 19.30 -22.92 0.08
N ALA A 51 19.21 -24.24 -0.02
CA ALA A 51 17.92 -24.92 -0.08
C ALA A 51 17.03 -24.40 1.07
N ALA A 52 15.76 -24.14 0.77
CA ALA A 52 14.79 -23.87 1.82
C ALA A 52 14.86 -25.01 2.83
N ASP A 53 14.98 -24.69 4.12
CA ASP A 53 14.96 -25.73 5.15
C ASP A 53 13.61 -26.45 5.05
N ASP A 54 13.63 -27.77 4.78
CA ASP A 54 12.46 -28.65 4.84
C ASP A 54 12.00 -28.77 6.30
N VAL A 55 11.47 -27.69 6.86
CA VAL A 55 10.87 -27.65 8.19
C VAL A 55 9.60 -28.51 8.13
N PRO A 56 9.52 -29.62 8.87
CA PRO A 56 8.39 -30.54 8.75
C PRO A 56 7.10 -29.84 9.21
N TYR A 57 6.12 -29.78 8.31
CA TYR A 57 4.81 -29.18 8.56
C TYR A 57 3.69 -30.24 8.45
N LYS A 58 2.58 -29.97 9.14
CA LYS A 58 1.34 -30.76 9.08
C LYS A 58 0.30 -29.93 8.33
N MET A 59 -0.28 -30.47 7.26
CA MET A 59 -1.46 -29.87 6.61
C MET A 59 -2.73 -30.55 7.13
N SER A 60 -3.84 -29.80 7.23
CA SER A 60 -5.17 -30.41 7.26
C SER A 60 -5.59 -30.87 5.86
N GLU A 61 -6.70 -31.62 5.78
CA GLU A 61 -7.46 -31.71 4.54
C GLU A 61 -7.94 -30.32 4.09
N VAL A 62 -8.16 -30.16 2.78
CA VAL A 62 -8.76 -28.94 2.23
C VAL A 62 -10.27 -28.98 2.44
N VAL A 63 -10.80 -27.91 3.06
CA VAL A 63 -12.24 -27.71 3.25
C VAL A 63 -12.72 -26.70 2.22
N MET A 64 -13.79 -27.06 1.51
CA MET A 64 -14.47 -26.13 0.60
C MET A 64 -15.43 -25.24 1.39
N TRP A 65 -15.06 -23.98 1.55
CA TRP A 65 -15.95 -22.91 2.00
C TRP A 65 -16.81 -22.42 0.82
N SER A 66 -17.77 -21.55 1.10
CA SER A 66 -18.81 -21.09 0.16
C SER A 66 -18.30 -20.79 -1.25
N GLU A 67 -19.09 -21.18 -2.26
CA GLU A 67 -18.80 -20.96 -3.70
C GLU A 67 -17.48 -21.56 -4.22
N GLY A 68 -16.87 -22.49 -3.46
CA GLY A 68 -15.70 -23.24 -3.91
C GLY A 68 -14.35 -22.64 -3.48
N LYS A 69 -14.34 -21.77 -2.46
CA LYS A 69 -13.11 -21.23 -1.87
C LYS A 69 -12.45 -22.25 -0.95
N ARG A 70 -11.16 -22.51 -1.12
CA ARG A 70 -10.42 -23.55 -0.39
C ARG A 70 -9.81 -22.99 0.88
N LEU A 71 -10.14 -23.61 2.01
CA LEU A 71 -9.55 -23.33 3.32
C LEU A 71 -8.74 -24.53 3.80
N GLN A 72 -7.62 -24.28 4.45
CA GLN A 72 -6.75 -25.31 5.01
C GLN A 72 -5.97 -24.76 6.21
N THR A 73 -5.47 -25.61 7.11
CA THR A 73 -4.48 -25.17 8.12
C THR A 73 -3.14 -25.84 7.89
N GLN A 74 -2.07 -25.07 8.10
CA GLN A 74 -0.69 -25.55 8.15
C GLN A 74 -0.11 -25.31 9.54
N VAL A 75 0.44 -26.35 10.16
CA VAL A 75 1.03 -26.31 11.50
C VAL A 75 2.49 -26.74 11.46
N LEU A 76 3.39 -25.90 11.97
CA LEU A 76 4.84 -26.17 11.97
C LEU A 76 5.57 -25.45 13.13
N PRO A 77 6.74 -25.95 13.56
CA PRO A 77 7.63 -25.20 14.45
C PRO A 77 8.28 -24.02 13.72
N ILE A 78 8.41 -22.88 14.41
CA ILE A 78 9.01 -21.66 13.84
C ILE A 78 10.26 -21.20 14.61
N ALA A 79 10.35 -21.58 15.89
CA ALA A 79 11.49 -21.40 16.79
C ALA A 79 11.44 -22.49 17.88
N GLU A 80 12.40 -22.49 18.80
CA GLU A 80 12.37 -23.35 19.99
C GLU A 80 11.06 -23.11 20.77
N ASP A 81 10.42 -24.19 21.20
CA ASP A 81 9.13 -24.22 21.92
C ASP A 81 8.00 -23.35 21.32
N THR A 82 8.07 -23.03 20.02
CA THR A 82 7.14 -22.13 19.34
C THR A 82 6.61 -22.73 18.05
N MET A 83 5.29 -22.92 17.99
CA MET A 83 4.56 -23.39 16.81
C MET A 83 3.77 -22.25 16.16
N THR A 84 3.47 -22.35 14.87
CA THR A 84 2.44 -21.54 14.22
C THR A 84 1.26 -22.42 13.77
N ILE A 85 0.06 -21.83 13.77
CA ILE A 85 -1.14 -22.36 13.12
C ILE A 85 -1.52 -21.34 12.03
N ARG A 86 -1.12 -21.62 10.78
CA ARG A 86 -1.43 -20.77 9.61
C ARG A 86 -2.74 -21.22 9.00
N SER A 87 -3.72 -20.33 8.98
CA SER A 87 -5.02 -20.57 8.36
C SER A 87 -4.98 -20.10 6.90
N LEU A 88 -4.79 -21.01 5.97
CA LEU A 88 -4.58 -20.75 4.54
C LEU A 88 -5.92 -20.53 3.83
N ASP A 89 -6.19 -19.30 3.36
CA ASP A 89 -7.32 -18.96 2.49
C ASP A 89 -6.78 -18.74 1.08
N TRP A 90 -6.87 -19.79 0.27
CA TRP A 90 -6.25 -19.83 -1.06
C TRP A 90 -6.91 -18.89 -2.08
N ASP A 91 -8.19 -18.57 -1.87
CA ASP A 91 -9.07 -18.00 -2.90
C ASP A 91 -9.73 -16.69 -2.41
N ARG A 92 -8.99 -15.92 -1.59
CA ARG A 92 -9.40 -14.58 -1.12
C ARG A 92 -9.30 -13.57 -2.26
N ASP A 93 -10.40 -12.84 -2.44
CA ASP A 93 -10.66 -11.95 -3.56
C ASP A 93 -10.04 -10.55 -3.34
N ARG A 94 -9.77 -9.85 -4.44
CA ARG A 94 -8.99 -8.61 -4.51
C ARG A 94 -9.71 -7.33 -4.05
N PHE A 95 -11.01 -7.38 -3.80
CA PHE A 95 -11.83 -6.18 -3.58
C PHE A 95 -11.91 -5.68 -2.15
N ASP A 96 -11.38 -6.42 -1.18
CA ASP A 96 -10.86 -5.79 0.04
C ASP A 96 -9.54 -5.08 -0.32
N ILE A 97 -9.36 -3.82 0.12
CA ILE A 97 -8.39 -2.82 -0.39
C ILE A 97 -6.95 -3.31 -0.63
N GLU A 98 -6.54 -4.26 0.19
CA GLU A 98 -5.22 -4.88 0.42
C GLU A 98 -4.91 -6.11 -0.45
N PHE A 99 -5.89 -6.79 -1.05
CA PHE A 99 -5.71 -8.08 -1.73
C PHE A 99 -5.32 -7.95 -3.22
N GLY A 100 -4.54 -6.93 -3.57
CA GLY A 100 -4.30 -6.41 -4.93
C GLY A 100 -3.75 -7.33 -6.02
N LEU A 101 -3.51 -8.62 -5.75
CA LEU A 101 -2.82 -9.57 -6.62
C LEU A 101 -3.41 -11.00 -6.58
N GLU A 102 -4.59 -11.20 -5.98
CA GLU A 102 -5.40 -12.46 -6.03
C GLU A 102 -4.73 -13.78 -5.58
N ASN A 103 -3.54 -13.74 -4.97
CA ASN A 103 -2.86 -14.95 -4.48
C ASN A 103 -3.34 -15.40 -3.07
N GLY A 104 -4.58 -15.13 -2.69
CA GLY A 104 -5.13 -15.48 -1.38
C GLY A 104 -4.40 -14.82 -0.19
N THR A 105 -4.60 -15.37 1.01
CA THR A 105 -3.87 -14.95 2.22
C THR A 105 -3.75 -16.08 3.25
N THR A 106 -3.11 -15.78 4.38
CA THR A 106 -3.11 -16.62 5.56
C THR A 106 -3.51 -15.79 6.78
N TYR A 107 -4.05 -16.45 7.82
CA TYR A 107 -4.24 -15.87 9.15
C TYR A 107 -3.40 -16.70 10.12
N ASN A 108 -2.28 -16.13 10.56
CA ASN A 108 -1.24 -16.83 11.30
C ASN A 108 -1.38 -16.57 12.81
N ALA A 109 -1.71 -17.61 13.57
CA ALA A 109 -1.60 -17.59 15.03
C ALA A 109 -0.33 -18.31 15.49
N TYR A 110 0.07 -18.09 16.74
CA TYR A 110 1.30 -18.64 17.31
C TYR A 110 1.08 -19.23 18.70
N LEU A 111 1.68 -20.39 18.97
CA LEU A 111 1.54 -21.09 20.25
C LEU A 111 2.93 -21.26 20.87
N ILE A 112 3.13 -20.62 22.02
CA ILE A 112 4.40 -20.54 22.76
C ILE A 112 4.31 -21.45 23.99
N TYR A 113 5.26 -22.38 24.12
CA TYR A 113 5.33 -23.35 25.20
C TYR A 113 6.46 -23.05 26.18
N GLY A 114 6.34 -21.96 26.95
CA GLY A 114 7.26 -21.74 28.08
C GLY A 114 7.20 -22.89 29.09
N ALA A 115 8.26 -23.07 29.89
CA ALA A 115 8.36 -24.21 30.80
C ALA A 115 7.15 -24.33 31.75
N ASP A 116 6.64 -23.20 32.25
CA ASP A 116 5.60 -23.13 33.27
C ASP A 116 4.20 -22.78 32.71
N LYS A 117 4.15 -22.04 31.58
CA LYS A 117 2.94 -21.46 31.02
C LYS A 117 2.89 -21.53 29.50
N THR A 118 1.68 -21.58 28.96
CA THR A 118 1.46 -21.63 27.50
C THR A 118 0.61 -20.45 27.04
N ALA A 119 1.04 -19.79 25.97
CA ALA A 119 0.38 -18.61 25.41
C ALA A 119 0.04 -18.79 23.93
N LEU A 120 -1.18 -18.38 23.55
CA LEU A 120 -1.61 -18.22 22.16
C LEU A 120 -1.46 -16.74 21.80
N VAL A 121 -0.79 -16.43 20.70
CA VAL A 121 -0.72 -15.08 20.12
C VAL A 121 -1.65 -15.03 18.92
N ASP A 122 -2.64 -14.15 19.02
CA ASP A 122 -3.74 -13.97 18.07
C ASP A 122 -4.52 -15.27 17.77
N ALA A 123 -5.52 -15.19 16.89
CA ALA A 123 -6.33 -16.34 16.49
C ALA A 123 -6.48 -16.35 14.96
N SER A 124 -7.71 -16.48 14.45
CA SER A 124 -7.99 -16.54 13.02
C SER A 124 -9.41 -16.07 12.74
N HIS A 125 -9.73 -15.94 11.46
CA HIS A 125 -11.00 -15.49 10.92
C HIS A 125 -12.08 -16.57 11.12
N GLU A 126 -13.29 -16.16 11.49
CA GLU A 126 -14.44 -17.04 11.79
C GLU A 126 -14.67 -18.21 10.81
N LYS A 127 -14.41 -18.03 9.50
CA LYS A 127 -14.53 -19.09 8.48
C LYS A 127 -13.65 -20.32 8.74
N PHE A 128 -12.60 -20.19 9.56
CA PHE A 128 -11.72 -21.28 9.96
C PHE A 128 -12.13 -21.98 11.26
N HIS A 129 -13.25 -21.60 11.90
CA HIS A 129 -13.67 -22.06 13.23
C HIS A 129 -13.28 -23.51 13.55
N ASN A 130 -13.77 -24.48 12.78
CA ASN A 130 -13.50 -25.89 13.06
C ASN A 130 -12.02 -26.26 12.81
N LEU A 131 -11.46 -25.88 11.66
CA LEU A 131 -10.07 -26.17 11.29
C LEU A 131 -9.06 -25.64 12.33
N PHE A 132 -9.25 -24.40 12.77
CA PHE A 132 -8.36 -23.73 13.72
C PHE A 132 -8.46 -24.34 15.11
N LEU A 133 -9.67 -24.56 15.63
CA LEU A 133 -9.88 -25.11 16.96
C LEU A 133 -9.42 -26.56 17.05
N GLU A 134 -9.66 -27.37 16.01
CA GLU A 134 -9.12 -28.74 15.93
C GLU A 134 -7.58 -28.75 15.94
N ALA A 135 -6.93 -27.87 15.18
CA ALA A 135 -5.48 -27.73 15.19
C ALA A 135 -4.95 -27.29 16.57
N LEU A 136 -5.55 -26.28 17.18
CA LEU A 136 -5.17 -25.76 18.50
C LEU A 136 -5.32 -26.82 19.61
N GLN A 137 -6.49 -27.48 19.68
CA GLN A 137 -6.74 -28.56 20.64
C GLN A 137 -5.77 -29.73 20.45
N LYS A 138 -5.46 -30.09 19.19
CA LYS A 138 -4.54 -31.18 18.87
C LYS A 138 -3.12 -30.89 19.33
N GLU A 139 -2.57 -29.71 19.06
CA GLU A 139 -1.21 -29.38 19.50
C GLU A 139 -1.11 -29.28 21.03
N LEU A 140 -2.04 -28.58 21.69
CA LEU A 140 -2.10 -28.50 23.16
C LEU A 140 -2.22 -29.87 23.83
N SER A 141 -3.12 -30.73 23.33
CA SER A 141 -3.28 -32.10 23.85
C SER A 141 -2.04 -32.96 23.60
N SER A 142 -1.37 -32.79 22.46
CA SER A 142 -0.15 -33.54 22.12
C SER A 142 1.03 -33.16 23.01
N ALA A 143 1.10 -31.89 23.44
CA ALA A 143 2.08 -31.40 24.40
C ALA A 143 1.71 -31.71 25.87
N GLY A 144 0.48 -32.15 26.14
CA GLY A 144 -0.05 -32.32 27.51
C GLY A 144 -0.24 -30.99 28.25
N ARG A 145 -0.55 -29.92 27.51
CA ARG A 145 -0.65 -28.54 28.00
C ARG A 145 -2.08 -28.02 27.93
N SER A 146 -2.37 -26.98 28.71
CA SER A 146 -3.57 -26.14 28.56
C SER A 146 -3.16 -24.74 28.13
N LEU A 147 -4.11 -23.80 28.06
CA LEU A 147 -3.86 -22.42 27.67
C LEU A 147 -3.94 -21.49 28.88
N ASP A 148 -2.83 -20.82 29.21
CA ASP A 148 -2.77 -19.87 30.33
C ASP A 148 -3.01 -18.42 29.89
N PHE A 149 -2.57 -18.07 28.68
CA PHE A 149 -2.65 -16.70 28.15
C PHE A 149 -3.15 -16.68 26.70
N ILE A 150 -3.86 -15.59 26.36
CA ILE A 150 -4.15 -15.20 24.98
C ILE A 150 -3.61 -13.79 24.80
N PHE A 151 -2.56 -13.61 24.01
CA PHE A 151 -2.03 -12.30 23.66
C PHE A 151 -2.73 -11.85 22.38
N VAL A 152 -3.56 -10.81 22.48
CA VAL A 152 -4.29 -10.25 21.33
C VAL A 152 -3.54 -9.00 20.90
N SER A 153 -2.73 -9.15 19.85
CA SER A 153 -1.94 -8.08 19.23
C SER A 153 -2.84 -7.04 18.58
N HIS A 154 -3.97 -7.50 18.02
CA HIS A 154 -4.90 -6.69 17.25
C HIS A 154 -6.32 -7.32 17.22
N THR A 155 -7.37 -6.50 17.20
CA THR A 155 -8.78 -6.94 17.23
C THR A 155 -9.57 -6.82 15.91
N GLU A 156 -8.94 -6.71 14.74
CA GLU A 156 -9.72 -6.92 13.50
C GLU A 156 -10.25 -8.39 13.46
N PRO A 157 -11.49 -8.66 13.01
CA PRO A 157 -12.12 -9.98 13.17
C PRO A 157 -11.47 -11.13 12.40
N ASP A 158 -10.49 -10.86 11.56
CA ASP A 158 -9.75 -11.85 10.79
C ASP A 158 -8.52 -12.42 11.55
N HIS A 159 -7.99 -11.67 12.52
CA HIS A 159 -7.04 -12.14 13.53
C HIS A 159 -7.73 -12.54 14.83
N SER A 160 -8.83 -11.87 15.20
CA SER A 160 -9.46 -12.00 16.53
C SER A 160 -10.81 -12.72 16.54
N GLY A 161 -11.40 -13.02 15.38
CA GLY A 161 -12.77 -13.55 15.25
C GLY A 161 -13.02 -14.84 16.03
N LEU A 162 -12.00 -15.71 16.14
CA LEU A 162 -12.07 -16.97 16.91
C LEU A 162 -11.67 -16.85 18.39
N VAL A 163 -11.23 -15.69 18.89
CA VAL A 163 -10.94 -15.48 20.32
C VAL A 163 -12.16 -15.82 21.22
N PRO A 164 -13.41 -15.45 20.89
CA PRO A 164 -14.59 -15.91 21.62
C PRO A 164 -14.67 -17.43 21.76
N ALA A 165 -14.46 -18.18 20.68
CA ALA A 165 -14.54 -19.64 20.66
C ALA A 165 -13.35 -20.30 21.39
N VAL A 166 -12.15 -19.71 21.32
CA VAL A 166 -10.99 -20.14 22.15
C VAL A 166 -11.31 -19.97 23.64
N LEU A 167 -11.97 -18.87 24.03
CA LEU A 167 -12.41 -18.63 25.41
C LEU A 167 -13.54 -19.58 25.88
N ASP A 168 -14.32 -20.18 24.97
CA ASP A 168 -15.27 -21.24 25.35
C ASP A 168 -14.57 -22.54 25.74
N LEU A 169 -13.43 -22.84 25.10
CA LEU A 169 -12.61 -24.02 25.39
C LEU A 169 -11.66 -23.80 26.58
N TYR A 170 -11.15 -22.57 26.73
CA TYR A 170 -10.15 -22.20 27.74
C TYR A 170 -10.60 -20.95 28.55
N PRO A 171 -11.73 -21.01 29.28
CA PRO A 171 -12.30 -19.85 29.98
C PRO A 171 -11.41 -19.31 31.12
N GLU A 172 -10.44 -20.10 31.56
CA GLU A 172 -9.51 -19.72 32.62
C GLU A 172 -8.31 -18.90 32.12
N ALA A 173 -8.07 -18.84 30.81
CA ALA A 173 -6.95 -18.13 30.20
C ALA A 173 -7.04 -16.61 30.40
N LEU A 174 -5.90 -15.96 30.61
CA LEU A 174 -5.82 -14.51 30.78
C LEU A 174 -5.55 -13.83 29.44
N VAL A 175 -6.48 -12.99 28.99
CA VAL A 175 -6.31 -12.20 27.77
C VAL A 175 -5.43 -10.97 28.05
N CYS A 176 -4.27 -10.87 27.41
CA CYS A 176 -3.43 -9.68 27.47
C CYS A 176 -3.54 -8.87 26.17
N GLY A 177 -3.76 -7.57 26.31
CA GLY A 177 -3.90 -6.65 25.18
C GLY A 177 -3.71 -5.20 25.61
N SER A 178 -3.60 -4.29 24.64
CA SER A 178 -3.62 -2.85 24.90
C SER A 178 -4.97 -2.42 25.53
N LYS A 179 -5.04 -1.23 26.13
CA LYS A 179 -6.31 -0.72 26.71
C LYS A 179 -7.44 -0.67 25.67
N VAL A 180 -7.11 -0.29 24.43
CA VAL A 180 -8.07 -0.20 23.33
C VAL A 180 -8.47 -1.60 22.86
N CYS A 181 -7.50 -2.52 22.70
CA CYS A 181 -7.74 -3.93 22.38
C CYS A 181 -8.73 -4.59 23.35
N ILE A 182 -8.53 -4.47 24.67
CA ILE A 182 -9.46 -5.04 25.65
C ILE A 182 -10.87 -4.43 25.54
N SER A 183 -10.98 -3.15 25.16
CA SER A 183 -12.27 -2.50 24.95
C SER A 183 -12.98 -3.00 23.67
N PHE A 184 -12.26 -3.10 22.55
CA PHE A 184 -12.82 -3.62 21.29
C PHE A 184 -13.17 -5.11 21.41
N LEU A 185 -12.35 -5.90 22.10
CA LEU A 185 -12.64 -7.32 22.35
C LEU A 185 -13.87 -7.53 23.27
N GLN A 186 -14.16 -6.60 24.18
CA GLN A 186 -15.42 -6.61 24.95
C GLN A 186 -16.64 -6.34 24.05
N ASN A 187 -16.51 -5.48 23.05
CA ASN A 187 -17.55 -5.30 22.02
C ASN A 187 -17.71 -6.57 21.19
N LEU A 188 -16.62 -7.18 20.71
CA LEU A 188 -16.66 -8.39 19.88
C LEU A 188 -17.23 -9.62 20.61
N THR A 189 -16.86 -9.82 21.87
CA THR A 189 -17.24 -11.01 22.66
C THR A 189 -18.60 -10.90 23.35
N HIS A 190 -19.10 -9.67 23.55
CA HIS A 190 -20.34 -9.35 24.29
C HIS A 190 -20.46 -10.02 25.69
N ARG A 191 -19.34 -10.40 26.33
CA ARG A 191 -19.32 -11.15 27.60
C ARG A 191 -18.08 -10.84 28.44
N PRO A 192 -18.12 -11.05 29.77
CA PRO A 192 -16.92 -10.90 30.60
C PRO A 192 -15.92 -12.03 30.33
N PHE A 193 -14.63 -11.69 30.30
CA PHE A 193 -13.50 -12.61 30.25
C PHE A 193 -12.36 -12.10 31.13
N LYS A 194 -11.46 -12.99 31.57
CA LYS A 194 -10.28 -12.58 32.35
C LYS A 194 -9.35 -11.79 31.44
N SER A 195 -8.97 -10.59 31.85
CA SER A 195 -8.09 -9.73 31.05
C SER A 195 -7.07 -8.96 31.88
N GLN A 196 -5.95 -8.64 31.24
CA GLN A 196 -4.89 -7.77 31.73
C GLN A 196 -4.55 -6.74 30.65
N VAL A 197 -4.72 -5.46 30.97
CA VAL A 197 -4.24 -4.36 30.12
C VAL A 197 -2.73 -4.25 30.26
N VAL A 198 -2.00 -4.39 29.15
CA VAL A 198 -0.54 -4.23 29.08
C VAL A 198 -0.14 -2.90 28.43
N LYS A 199 1.06 -2.43 28.77
CA LYS A 199 1.70 -1.20 28.29
C LYS A 199 3.06 -1.51 27.67
N GLY A 200 3.63 -0.52 26.98
CA GLY A 200 4.96 -0.66 26.36
C GLY A 200 6.04 -0.90 27.41
N GLY A 201 6.76 -2.02 27.29
CA GLY A 201 7.80 -2.48 28.23
C GLY A 201 7.28 -3.38 29.36
N ASP A 202 5.97 -3.59 29.49
CA ASP A 202 5.44 -4.63 30.38
C ASP A 202 5.86 -6.02 29.88
N LYS A 203 6.01 -6.98 30.81
CA LYS A 203 6.47 -8.33 30.48
C LYS A 203 5.61 -9.42 31.13
N VAL A 204 5.47 -10.55 30.44
CA VAL A 204 4.92 -11.81 30.96
C VAL A 204 5.98 -12.89 30.80
N ASP A 205 6.32 -13.58 31.89
CA ASP A 205 7.24 -14.72 31.88
C ASP A 205 6.43 -16.02 31.75
N LEU A 206 6.74 -16.82 30.73
CA LEU A 206 6.11 -18.12 30.50
C LEU A 206 6.93 -19.29 31.08
N GLY A 207 8.10 -19.02 31.65
CA GLY A 207 9.07 -20.02 32.09
C GLY A 207 9.99 -20.49 30.93
N GLY A 208 11.11 -21.11 31.27
CA GLY A 208 12.10 -21.58 30.28
C GLY A 208 12.93 -20.47 29.63
N GLY A 209 12.74 -19.21 30.03
CA GLY A 209 13.38 -18.03 29.44
C GLY A 209 12.46 -17.24 28.49
N HIS A 210 11.27 -17.77 28.17
CA HIS A 210 10.26 -17.10 27.34
C HIS A 210 9.62 -15.92 28.07
N VAL A 211 10.37 -14.82 28.18
CA VAL A 211 9.90 -13.55 28.71
C VAL A 211 9.41 -12.71 27.53
N ILE A 212 8.11 -12.49 27.49
CA ILE A 212 7.41 -11.81 26.41
C ILE A 212 7.27 -10.32 26.78
N GLU A 213 7.89 -9.43 26.00
CA GLU A 213 7.87 -7.98 26.20
C GLU A 213 6.92 -7.30 25.19
N PHE A 214 5.98 -6.50 25.68
CA PHE A 214 4.97 -5.84 24.83
C PHE A 214 5.46 -4.47 24.33
N VAL A 215 5.26 -4.21 23.03
CA VAL A 215 5.61 -2.93 22.39
C VAL A 215 4.37 -2.32 21.76
N MET A 216 3.85 -1.24 22.35
CA MET A 216 2.67 -0.54 21.82
C MET A 216 2.97 0.04 20.44
N ALA A 217 2.16 -0.32 19.44
CA ALA A 217 2.37 0.03 18.02
C ALA A 217 1.08 0.58 17.38
N PRO A 218 0.35 1.52 18.05
CA PRO A 218 -0.99 1.92 17.64
C PRO A 218 -1.02 2.56 16.25
N ASN A 219 -2.17 2.43 15.59
CA ASN A 219 -2.43 2.81 14.21
C ASN A 219 -1.54 2.04 13.22
N LEU A 220 -1.35 0.72 13.41
CA LEU A 220 -0.66 -0.19 12.47
C LEU A 220 -1.47 -1.47 12.19
N HIS A 221 -2.69 -1.36 11.66
CA HIS A 221 -3.31 -0.14 11.12
C HIS A 221 -4.44 0.46 12.00
N TRP A 222 -4.94 -0.27 12.99
CA TRP A 222 -5.93 0.20 13.97
C TRP A 222 -5.31 0.75 15.27
N PRO A 223 -6.03 1.55 16.08
CA PRO A 223 -5.51 2.18 17.30
C PRO A 223 -5.11 1.21 18.43
N ASP A 224 -5.53 -0.04 18.37
CA ASP A 224 -5.30 -1.04 19.40
C ASP A 224 -3.97 -1.81 19.28
N THR A 225 -3.35 -1.79 18.09
CA THR A 225 -2.21 -2.64 17.72
C THR A 225 -1.04 -2.59 18.72
N MET A 226 -0.56 -3.78 19.10
CA MET A 226 0.70 -3.97 19.82
C MET A 226 1.53 -5.11 19.21
N PHE A 227 2.83 -5.08 19.42
CA PHE A 227 3.73 -6.20 19.13
C PHE A 227 4.12 -6.91 20.42
N SER A 228 4.52 -8.18 20.31
CA SER A 228 5.08 -8.96 21.41
C SER A 228 6.46 -9.48 21.01
N PHE A 229 7.47 -9.35 21.87
CA PHE A 229 8.83 -9.84 21.62
C PHE A 229 9.24 -10.92 22.61
N ASP A 230 9.60 -12.11 22.12
CA ASP A 230 10.12 -13.19 22.95
C ASP A 230 11.64 -13.10 23.11
N HIS A 231 12.10 -12.89 24.34
CA HIS A 231 13.51 -12.81 24.69
C HIS A 231 14.25 -14.16 24.61
N ALA A 232 13.56 -15.31 24.64
CA ALA A 232 14.21 -16.62 24.47
C ALA A 232 14.61 -16.88 23.01
N THR A 233 13.66 -16.67 22.10
CA THR A 233 13.76 -17.11 20.70
C THR A 233 14.15 -15.99 19.73
N GLY A 234 14.01 -14.72 20.13
CA GLY A 234 14.20 -13.57 19.23
C GLY A 234 13.04 -13.38 18.24
N VAL A 235 11.87 -13.96 18.51
CA VAL A 235 10.67 -13.79 17.67
C VAL A 235 9.93 -12.51 18.03
N MET A 236 9.60 -11.71 17.01
CA MET A 236 8.72 -10.56 17.11
C MET A 236 7.36 -10.89 16.49
N TYR A 237 6.32 -10.97 17.30
CA TYR A 237 4.94 -11.12 16.85
C TYR A 237 4.36 -9.74 16.53
N THR A 238 3.92 -9.54 15.30
CA THR A 238 3.61 -8.20 14.76
C THR A 238 2.21 -8.06 14.18
N CYS A 239 1.43 -9.14 14.10
CA CYS A 239 0.14 -9.18 13.41
C CYS A 239 0.30 -8.53 12.01
N ASP A 240 -0.51 -7.55 11.64
CA ASP A 240 -0.47 -6.90 10.33
C ASP A 240 0.89 -6.29 9.95
N ALA A 241 1.62 -5.73 10.91
CA ALA A 241 2.87 -5.06 10.57
C ALA A 241 3.86 -6.07 9.96
N PHE A 242 4.37 -5.71 8.77
CA PHE A 242 5.22 -6.58 7.94
C PHE A 242 4.52 -7.84 7.40
N GLY A 243 3.18 -7.87 7.36
CA GLY A 243 2.38 -8.86 6.65
C GLY A 243 2.38 -8.71 5.13
N MET A 244 1.77 -9.69 4.45
CA MET A 244 1.39 -9.61 3.04
C MET A 244 0.28 -10.62 2.69
N HIS A 245 -0.66 -10.27 1.81
CA HIS A 245 -1.62 -11.24 1.28
C HIS A 245 -0.98 -12.09 0.17
N TYR A 246 -0.47 -13.24 0.59
CA TYR A 246 0.11 -14.27 -0.26
C TYR A 246 -0.06 -15.65 0.42
N CYS A 247 -1.02 -16.44 -0.05
CA CYS A 247 -1.23 -17.81 0.41
C CYS A 247 -0.21 -18.75 -0.27
N SER A 248 0.57 -19.46 0.54
CA SER A 248 1.54 -20.44 0.07
C SER A 248 1.86 -21.46 1.15
N GLU A 249 2.15 -22.69 0.75
CA GLU A 249 2.73 -23.70 1.63
C GLU A 249 4.12 -23.30 2.13
N GLN A 250 4.84 -22.44 1.39
CA GLN A 250 6.12 -21.90 1.86
C GLN A 250 5.86 -20.95 3.05
N PRO A 251 6.32 -21.30 4.27
CA PRO A 251 5.95 -20.57 5.48
C PRO A 251 6.87 -19.39 5.77
N PHE A 252 8.00 -19.28 5.07
CA PHE A 252 8.99 -18.22 5.22
C PHE A 252 9.29 -17.52 3.89
N ASP A 253 9.91 -16.35 3.97
CA ASP A 253 10.20 -15.41 2.89
C ASP A 253 11.31 -15.84 1.91
N ALA A 254 11.34 -17.10 1.49
CA ALA A 254 12.42 -17.68 0.69
C ALA A 254 12.57 -17.04 -0.72
N ASP A 255 11.48 -16.73 -1.42
CA ASP A 255 11.51 -16.00 -2.70
C ASP A 255 11.05 -14.55 -2.51
N VAL A 256 11.96 -13.72 -1.98
CA VAL A 256 11.72 -12.28 -1.79
C VAL A 256 11.30 -11.57 -3.09
N LYS A 257 11.69 -12.06 -4.27
CA LYS A 257 11.34 -11.45 -5.56
C LYS A 257 9.88 -11.71 -5.93
N ALA A 258 9.37 -12.91 -5.68
CA ALA A 258 7.95 -13.23 -5.84
C ALA A 258 7.08 -12.52 -4.80
N LEU A 259 7.58 -12.35 -3.58
CA LEU A 259 6.85 -11.75 -2.46
C LEU A 259 6.81 -10.21 -2.47
N MET A 260 7.85 -9.54 -3.00
CA MET A 260 7.97 -8.08 -2.95
C MET A 260 6.76 -7.31 -3.53
N PRO A 261 6.11 -7.72 -4.64
CA PRO A 261 4.88 -7.06 -5.11
C PRO A 261 3.75 -7.11 -4.09
N HIS A 262 3.55 -8.24 -3.41
CA HIS A 262 2.53 -8.43 -2.37
C HIS A 262 2.85 -7.62 -1.13
N TYR A 263 4.10 -7.72 -0.64
CA TYR A 263 4.59 -6.99 0.53
C TYR A 263 4.49 -5.47 0.34
N ARG A 264 4.83 -4.96 -0.85
CA ARG A 264 4.73 -3.55 -1.16
C ARG A 264 3.28 -3.08 -1.32
N PHE A 265 2.41 -3.86 -1.96
CA PHE A 265 0.99 -3.50 -2.10
C PHE A 265 0.28 -3.46 -0.74
N TYR A 266 0.53 -4.47 0.11
CA TYR A 266 0.06 -4.52 1.50
C TYR A 266 0.49 -3.27 2.27
N TYR A 267 1.78 -2.90 2.20
CA TYR A 267 2.28 -1.66 2.78
C TYR A 267 1.60 -0.41 2.21
N ASP A 268 1.46 -0.28 0.88
CA ASP A 268 0.86 0.88 0.22
C ASP A 268 -0.62 1.09 0.63
N CYS A 269 -1.34 0.03 1.02
CA CYS A 269 -2.74 0.08 1.44
C CYS A 269 -2.89 0.33 2.96
N LEU A 270 -2.25 -0.47 3.81
CA LEU A 270 -2.54 -0.49 5.27
C LEU A 270 -1.55 0.35 6.09
N MET A 271 -0.27 0.33 5.72
CA MET A 271 0.81 0.88 6.54
C MET A 271 1.21 2.30 6.12
N LYS A 272 1.15 2.61 4.82
CA LYS A 272 1.48 3.92 4.25
C LYS A 272 0.56 5.05 4.71
N PRO A 273 -0.78 4.86 4.85
CA PRO A 273 -1.63 5.86 5.51
C PRO A 273 -1.15 6.24 6.90
N ASN A 274 -0.45 5.31 7.56
CA ASN A 274 0.06 5.38 8.92
C ASN A 274 1.61 5.50 8.99
N ALA A 275 2.27 6.02 7.94
CA ALA A 275 3.73 6.07 7.84
C ALA A 275 4.45 6.69 9.07
N LYS A 276 3.83 7.66 9.77
CA LYS A 276 4.36 8.24 11.02
C LYS A 276 4.36 7.22 12.16
N SER A 277 3.30 6.42 12.28
CA SER A 277 3.18 5.31 13.23
C SER A 277 4.24 4.25 12.92
N VAL A 278 4.45 3.89 11.65
CA VAL A 278 5.50 2.94 11.22
C VAL A 278 6.88 3.41 11.69
N THR A 279 7.29 4.65 11.38
CA THR A 279 8.59 5.18 11.84
C THR A 279 8.72 5.27 13.36
N THR A 280 7.60 5.32 14.08
CA THR A 280 7.57 5.34 15.55
C THR A 280 7.68 3.94 16.14
N ALA A 281 6.99 2.94 15.58
CA ALA A 281 7.14 1.53 15.96
C ALA A 281 8.57 1.04 15.68
N LEU A 282 9.11 1.30 14.48
CA LEU A 282 10.51 0.99 14.12
C LEU A 282 11.52 1.58 15.12
N ARG A 283 11.28 2.81 15.62
CA ARG A 283 12.13 3.45 16.63
C ARG A 283 12.01 2.80 18.01
N LYS A 284 10.88 2.18 18.36
CA LYS A 284 10.69 1.43 19.61
C LYS A 284 11.38 0.07 19.57
N VAL A 285 11.29 -0.65 18.46
CA VAL A 285 11.87 -2.02 18.33
C VAL A 285 13.35 -2.05 17.95
N LYS A 286 13.95 -0.93 17.52
CA LYS A 286 15.34 -0.86 16.99
C LYS A 286 16.45 -1.50 17.85
N ASP A 287 16.26 -1.56 19.17
CA ASP A 287 17.25 -2.07 20.14
C ASP A 287 16.92 -3.51 20.60
N LEU A 288 15.80 -4.09 20.14
CA LEU A 288 15.41 -5.47 20.41
C LEU A 288 16.05 -6.40 19.36
N PRO A 289 16.73 -7.49 19.76
CA PRO A 289 17.51 -8.33 18.86
C PRO A 289 16.63 -9.39 18.15
N TYR A 290 15.57 -8.96 17.45
CA TYR A 290 14.69 -9.89 16.74
C TYR A 290 15.33 -10.44 15.46
N THR A 291 15.11 -11.74 15.22
CA THR A 291 15.67 -12.51 14.10
C THR A 291 14.60 -13.15 13.22
N LEU A 292 13.36 -13.25 13.73
CA LEU A 292 12.18 -13.73 13.02
C LEU A 292 11.02 -12.76 13.28
N ILE A 293 10.29 -12.37 12.23
CA ILE A 293 9.02 -11.66 12.33
C ILE A 293 7.88 -12.63 12.05
N ALA A 294 7.05 -12.82 13.07
CA ALA A 294 5.82 -13.58 13.08
C ALA A 294 4.64 -12.64 12.79
N ASN A 295 4.31 -12.51 11.50
CA ASN A 295 3.27 -11.63 10.97
C ASN A 295 1.93 -12.36 10.79
N GLY A 296 0.81 -11.66 10.92
CA GLY A 296 -0.54 -12.22 10.80
C GLY A 296 -0.86 -12.75 9.40
N HIS A 297 -0.23 -12.21 8.35
CA HIS A 297 -0.52 -12.58 6.96
C HIS A 297 0.71 -12.95 6.13
N GLY A 298 0.56 -14.03 5.37
CA GLY A 298 1.51 -14.49 4.37
C GLY A 298 2.64 -15.33 4.98
N PRO A 299 3.78 -15.44 4.28
CA PRO A 299 4.99 -16.01 4.84
C PRO A 299 5.60 -15.12 5.92
N MET A 300 6.14 -15.74 6.97
CA MET A 300 6.88 -15.08 8.04
C MET A 300 8.26 -14.64 7.56
N LEU A 301 8.80 -13.56 8.13
CA LEU A 301 10.07 -13.01 7.67
C LEU A 301 11.23 -13.58 8.51
N ARG A 302 12.04 -14.43 7.90
CA ARG A 302 13.21 -15.10 8.50
C ARG A 302 14.50 -14.75 7.76
N TYR A 303 14.48 -14.79 6.42
CA TYR A 303 15.68 -14.71 5.59
C TYR A 303 16.02 -13.26 5.21
N ASN A 304 15.02 -12.39 5.04
CA ASN A 304 15.19 -11.01 4.53
C ASN A 304 14.70 -9.94 5.52
N VAL A 305 14.59 -10.25 6.82
CA VAL A 305 14.10 -9.35 7.88
C VAL A 305 14.71 -7.94 7.78
N ALA A 306 16.03 -7.84 7.67
CA ALA A 306 16.73 -6.56 7.62
C ALA A 306 16.43 -5.75 6.34
N GLU A 307 16.18 -6.41 5.21
CA GLU A 307 15.85 -5.77 3.94
C GLU A 307 14.41 -5.24 3.97
N LEU A 308 13.46 -6.11 4.33
CA LEU A 308 12.02 -5.86 4.31
C LEU A 308 11.59 -4.81 5.36
N VAL A 309 12.08 -4.93 6.60
CA VAL A 309 11.91 -3.89 7.63
C VAL A 309 12.60 -2.58 7.20
N GLY A 310 13.76 -2.69 6.55
CA GLY A 310 14.47 -1.55 5.97
C GLY A 310 13.66 -0.83 4.90
N ASP A 311 12.88 -1.56 4.09
CA ASP A 311 11.98 -1.00 3.09
C ASP A 311 10.80 -0.25 3.71
N TYR A 312 10.12 -0.84 4.69
CA TYR A 312 9.09 -0.14 5.47
C TYR A 312 9.61 1.20 6.02
N GLY A 313 10.85 1.21 6.56
CA GLY A 313 11.52 2.41 7.03
C GLY A 313 11.81 3.43 5.92
N ARG A 314 12.27 2.99 4.75
CA ARG A 314 12.52 3.83 3.56
C ARG A 314 11.22 4.46 3.04
N TRP A 315 10.21 3.64 2.79
CA TRP A 315 8.93 4.05 2.22
C TRP A 315 8.18 5.02 3.15
N SER A 316 8.19 4.75 4.46
CA SER A 316 7.55 5.63 5.46
C SER A 316 8.26 6.98 5.57
N SER A 317 9.60 6.97 5.54
CA SER A 317 10.42 8.19 5.62
C SER A 317 10.29 9.08 4.37
N ALA A 318 9.91 8.51 3.23
CA ALA A 318 9.70 9.26 1.99
C ALA A 318 8.43 10.13 2.04
N LEU A 319 7.37 9.65 2.71
CA LEU A 319 6.10 10.38 2.82
C LEU A 319 6.12 11.48 3.89
N GLY A 320 6.94 11.35 4.93
CA GLY A 320 6.88 12.21 6.13
C GLY A 320 7.64 13.55 6.10
N LYS A 321 8.37 13.90 5.02
CA LYS A 321 9.24 15.10 5.00
C LYS A 321 8.61 16.29 4.28
N GLY A 322 8.07 17.23 5.06
CA GLY A 322 7.62 18.54 4.56
C GLY A 322 6.41 18.49 3.64
N THR A 323 5.63 17.43 3.73
CA THR A 323 4.45 17.17 2.90
C THR A 323 3.19 17.77 3.51
N THR A 324 2.34 18.31 2.64
CA THR A 324 0.93 18.58 2.91
C THR A 324 0.26 17.32 3.46
N SER A 325 -0.59 17.45 4.49
CA SER A 325 -1.27 16.32 5.13
C SER A 325 -2.79 16.51 5.22
N VAL A 326 -3.51 15.39 5.20
CA VAL A 326 -4.96 15.29 5.37
C VAL A 326 -5.26 14.53 6.67
N ALA A 327 -6.16 15.05 7.51
CA ALA A 327 -6.70 14.28 8.62
C ALA A 327 -7.78 13.32 8.08
N VAL A 328 -7.67 12.03 8.33
CA VAL A 328 -8.67 11.03 7.92
C VAL A 328 -9.34 10.50 9.18
N LEU A 329 -10.58 10.92 9.40
CA LEU A 329 -11.34 10.72 10.63
C LEU A 329 -12.37 9.61 10.42
N TYR A 330 -12.28 8.55 11.21
CA TYR A 330 -13.03 7.31 10.99
C TYR A 330 -13.35 6.60 12.31
N CYS A 331 -14.01 5.44 12.28
CA CYS A 331 -14.27 4.58 13.44
C CYS A 331 -13.87 3.13 13.09
N SER A 332 -12.85 2.56 13.73
CA SER A 332 -12.38 1.19 13.43
C SER A 332 -13.47 0.14 13.65
N ASP A 333 -14.12 0.14 14.81
CA ASP A 333 -15.13 -0.85 15.23
C ASP A 333 -16.57 -0.42 14.81
N TYR A 334 -16.75 0.02 13.55
CA TYR A 334 -18.07 0.49 13.08
C TYR A 334 -18.29 0.42 11.55
N GLY A 335 -19.19 -0.47 11.13
CA GLY A 335 -19.64 -0.60 9.75
C GLY A 335 -18.51 -1.03 8.82
N PHE A 336 -18.30 -0.25 7.75
CA PHE A 336 -17.15 -0.32 6.84
C PHE A 336 -16.30 0.95 6.94
N SER A 337 -16.40 1.71 8.04
CA SER A 337 -15.72 3.01 8.19
C SER A 337 -14.21 2.88 8.08
N ASP A 338 -13.64 1.77 8.54
CA ASP A 338 -12.24 1.40 8.43
C ASP A 338 -11.81 1.26 6.95
N ARG A 339 -12.36 0.30 6.20
CA ARG A 339 -11.98 -0.02 4.82
C ARG A 339 -12.23 1.14 3.87
N LEU A 340 -13.35 1.84 4.05
CA LEU A 340 -13.68 3.02 3.24
C LEU A 340 -12.73 4.20 3.52
N SER A 341 -12.37 4.44 4.79
CA SER A 341 -11.40 5.50 5.14
C SER A 341 -9.99 5.19 4.66
N GLN A 342 -9.54 3.94 4.76
CA GLN A 342 -8.26 3.49 4.20
C GLN A 342 -8.25 3.65 2.68
N THR A 343 -9.38 3.40 2.00
CA THR A 343 -9.50 3.54 0.55
C THR A 343 -9.36 5.01 0.11
N LEU A 344 -10.00 5.93 0.83
CA LEU A 344 -9.77 7.37 0.68
C LEU A 344 -8.30 7.74 0.97
N ALA A 345 -7.70 7.20 2.03
CA ALA A 345 -6.30 7.46 2.40
C ALA A 345 -5.29 6.92 1.36
N LYS A 346 -5.55 5.77 0.75
CA LYS A 346 -4.79 5.21 -0.37
C LYS A 346 -4.84 6.15 -1.58
N GLY A 347 -6.02 6.68 -1.92
CA GLY A 347 -6.18 7.73 -2.93
C GLY A 347 -5.36 8.98 -2.65
N ILE A 348 -5.37 9.46 -1.40
CA ILE A 348 -4.59 10.62 -0.95
C ILE A 348 -3.07 10.35 -1.05
N THR A 349 -2.62 9.20 -0.54
CA THR A 349 -1.18 8.89 -0.44
C THR A 349 -0.56 8.45 -1.76
N LYS A 350 -1.31 7.84 -2.71
CA LYS A 350 -0.81 7.58 -4.07
C LYS A 350 -0.61 8.87 -4.88
N ALA A 351 -1.39 9.91 -4.60
CA ALA A 351 -1.21 11.25 -5.13
C ALA A 351 -0.08 12.07 -4.44
N GLY A 352 0.61 11.47 -3.46
CA GLY A 352 1.80 12.07 -2.82
C GLY A 352 1.52 13.04 -1.68
N VAL A 353 0.31 13.01 -1.11
CA VAL A 353 -0.08 13.77 0.09
C VAL A 353 -0.05 12.84 1.29
N ALA A 354 0.43 13.31 2.45
CA ALA A 354 0.47 12.50 3.66
C ALA A 354 -0.92 12.43 4.33
N THR A 355 -1.15 11.40 5.13
CA THR A 355 -2.35 11.27 5.97
C THR A 355 -1.97 11.23 7.45
N ASP A 356 -2.89 11.69 8.29
CA ASP A 356 -2.98 11.37 9.71
C ASP A 356 -4.32 10.63 9.90
N MET A 357 -4.28 9.30 9.99
CA MET A 357 -5.47 8.48 10.31
C MET A 357 -5.82 8.67 11.79
N VAL A 358 -7.09 8.87 12.11
CA VAL A 358 -7.56 9.09 13.48
C VAL A 358 -8.90 8.39 13.70
N ASP A 359 -8.91 7.44 14.63
CA ASP A 359 -10.14 6.81 15.13
C ASP A 359 -10.86 7.75 16.12
N LEU A 360 -12.10 8.10 15.81
CA LEU A 360 -12.94 9.06 16.55
C LEU A 360 -13.49 8.51 17.87
N LEU A 361 -13.40 7.19 18.11
CA LEU A 361 -13.91 6.52 19.30
C LEU A 361 -12.84 6.39 20.41
N SER A 362 -11.56 6.48 20.05
CA SER A 362 -10.42 6.27 20.96
C SER A 362 -9.43 7.44 21.07
N VAL A 363 -9.48 8.42 20.16
CA VAL A 363 -8.58 9.60 20.18
C VAL A 363 -8.86 10.54 21.36
N ASP A 364 -7.80 11.14 21.92
CA ASP A 364 -7.94 12.25 22.85
C ASP A 364 -8.41 13.53 22.12
N PRO A 365 -9.43 14.28 22.63
CA PRO A 365 -9.93 15.48 21.97
C PRO A 365 -8.87 16.57 21.70
N GLN A 366 -7.83 16.71 22.55
CA GLN A 366 -6.76 17.68 22.32
C GLN A 366 -5.81 17.21 21.20
N GLU A 367 -5.54 15.90 21.12
CA GLU A 367 -4.80 15.32 19.99
C GLU A 367 -5.56 15.51 18.68
N LEU A 368 -6.88 15.26 18.66
CA LEU A 368 -7.73 15.50 17.49
C LEU A 368 -7.69 16.97 17.05
N VAL A 369 -7.82 17.93 17.98
CA VAL A 369 -7.65 19.37 17.70
C VAL A 369 -6.27 19.67 17.11
N ALA A 370 -5.20 19.04 17.64
CA ALA A 370 -3.84 19.23 17.15
C ALA A 370 -3.56 18.56 15.79
N VAL A 371 -4.32 17.53 15.41
CA VAL A 371 -4.29 16.90 14.07
C VAL A 371 -5.04 17.78 13.07
N VAL A 372 -6.31 18.08 13.35
CA VAL A 372 -7.16 18.93 12.49
C VAL A 372 -6.52 20.31 12.29
N GLY A 373 -5.97 20.89 13.36
CA GLY A 373 -5.32 22.19 13.36
C GLY A 373 -4.01 22.28 12.56
N ARG A 374 -3.42 21.16 12.10
CA ARG A 374 -2.23 21.15 11.21
C ARG A 374 -2.54 20.68 9.78
N SER A 375 -3.61 19.92 9.58
CA SER A 375 -3.97 19.39 8.27
C SER A 375 -4.45 20.46 7.29
N ALA A 376 -4.28 20.20 6.00
CA ALA A 376 -4.68 21.07 4.89
C ALA A 376 -6.03 20.67 4.27
N GLY A 377 -6.42 19.41 4.45
CA GLY A 377 -7.74 18.87 4.14
C GLY A 377 -8.19 17.88 5.21
N ILE A 378 -9.46 17.50 5.18
CA ILE A 378 -10.07 16.57 6.13
C ILE A 378 -10.94 15.58 5.35
N VAL A 379 -10.89 14.31 5.73
CA VAL A 379 -11.90 13.29 5.42
C VAL A 379 -12.64 12.98 6.71
N LEU A 380 -13.97 12.91 6.65
CA LEU A 380 -14.82 12.49 7.77
C LEU A 380 -15.76 11.36 7.32
N MET A 381 -15.55 10.16 7.86
CA MET A 381 -16.54 9.10 7.82
C MET A 381 -17.64 9.37 8.85
N SER A 382 -18.90 9.04 8.54
CA SER A 382 -20.00 9.14 9.51
C SER A 382 -19.77 8.20 10.70
N PRO A 383 -19.64 8.72 11.94
CA PRO A 383 -19.60 7.87 13.12
C PRO A 383 -21.01 7.35 13.49
N PRO A 384 -21.13 6.40 14.44
CA PRO A 384 -22.42 6.01 15.00
C PRO A 384 -23.07 7.18 15.78
N ASN A 385 -24.33 7.49 15.46
CA ASN A 385 -25.07 8.64 16.00
C ASN A 385 -25.36 8.55 17.52
N ASP A 386 -25.33 7.36 18.10
CA ASP A 386 -25.56 7.12 19.53
C ASP A 386 -24.29 7.19 20.40
N SER A 387 -23.09 7.16 19.81
CA SER A 387 -21.82 7.21 20.54
C SER A 387 -21.52 8.57 21.20
N ALA A 388 -21.16 8.54 22.49
CA ALA A 388 -20.78 9.73 23.26
C ALA A 388 -19.37 10.23 22.91
N ASP A 389 -18.44 9.30 22.65
CA ASP A 389 -17.08 9.62 22.25
C ASP A 389 -17.07 10.25 20.85
N ALA A 390 -17.86 9.70 19.91
CA ALA A 390 -18.05 10.29 18.59
C ALA A 390 -18.59 11.74 18.68
N ARG A 391 -19.63 12.01 19.48
CA ARG A 391 -20.15 13.37 19.68
C ARG A 391 -19.10 14.32 20.27
N THR A 392 -18.25 13.83 21.18
CA THR A 392 -17.16 14.61 21.77
C THR A 392 -16.09 14.94 20.73
N SER A 393 -15.71 13.95 19.92
CA SER A 393 -14.74 14.10 18.82
C SER A 393 -15.26 15.02 17.70
N LEU A 394 -16.55 14.95 17.34
CA LEU A 394 -17.18 15.86 16.39
C LEU A 394 -17.17 17.31 16.89
N ALA A 395 -17.43 17.56 18.18
CA ALA A 395 -17.35 18.91 18.76
C ALA A 395 -15.90 19.44 18.75
N ALA A 396 -14.93 18.59 19.08
CA ALA A 396 -13.50 18.93 19.02
C ALA A 396 -13.06 19.26 17.58
N LEU A 397 -13.48 18.44 16.60
CA LEU A 397 -13.31 18.69 15.16
C LEU A 397 -13.84 20.07 14.77
N SER A 398 -15.12 20.36 15.05
CA SER A 398 -15.75 21.64 14.71
C SER A 398 -15.02 22.86 15.30
N SER A 399 -14.38 22.70 16.47
CA SER A 399 -13.59 23.78 17.10
C SER A 399 -12.23 24.04 16.45
N ALA A 400 -11.69 23.06 15.70
CA ALA A 400 -10.34 23.09 15.14
C ALA A 400 -10.28 23.31 13.62
N VAL A 401 -11.40 23.09 12.92
CA VAL A 401 -11.53 23.31 11.48
C VAL A 401 -11.25 24.77 11.14
N LYS A 402 -10.41 24.99 10.13
CA LYS A 402 -10.11 26.33 9.61
C LYS A 402 -11.06 26.68 8.47
N PRO A 403 -11.41 27.96 8.31
CA PRO A 403 -12.13 28.43 7.13
C PRO A 403 -11.39 28.06 5.84
N LYS A 404 -12.13 27.57 4.86
CA LYS A 404 -11.66 27.07 3.55
C LYS A 404 -10.83 25.79 3.58
N THR A 405 -10.79 25.07 4.71
CA THR A 405 -10.29 23.68 4.70
C THR A 405 -11.20 22.84 3.79
N LYS A 406 -10.59 22.08 2.88
CA LYS A 406 -11.33 21.17 2.00
C LYS A 406 -11.73 19.91 2.74
N VAL A 407 -13.01 19.58 2.68
CA VAL A 407 -13.62 18.42 3.36
C VAL A 407 -14.22 17.44 2.35
N VAL A 408 -13.96 16.15 2.56
CA VAL A 408 -14.72 15.03 1.98
C VAL A 408 -15.46 14.36 3.13
N ILE A 409 -16.73 14.01 2.92
CA ILE A 409 -17.60 13.39 3.93
C ILE A 409 -18.26 12.17 3.31
N ALA A 410 -18.32 11.06 4.05
CA ALA A 410 -18.81 9.79 3.53
C ALA A 410 -19.57 8.97 4.58
N GLU A 411 -20.60 8.24 4.14
CA GLU A 411 -21.29 7.24 4.97
C GLU A 411 -20.40 6.03 5.25
N SER A 412 -20.51 5.46 6.44
CA SER A 412 -19.76 4.28 6.88
C SER A 412 -20.49 2.95 6.66
N TYR A 413 -21.75 2.98 6.20
CA TYR A 413 -22.61 1.80 6.06
C TYR A 413 -22.77 0.98 7.35
N GLY A 414 -22.80 1.65 8.52
CA GLY A 414 -23.00 0.98 9.81
C GLY A 414 -24.47 0.92 10.26
N GLY A 415 -25.39 1.56 9.52
CA GLY A 415 -26.85 1.48 9.73
C GLY A 415 -27.38 2.35 10.88
N ARG A 416 -26.50 2.91 11.72
CA ARG A 416 -26.77 3.94 12.73
C ARG A 416 -25.92 5.19 12.48
N ASP A 417 -25.66 5.47 11.22
CA ASP A 417 -24.74 6.53 10.81
C ASP A 417 -25.28 7.91 11.22
N GLU A 418 -24.40 8.80 11.70
CA GLU A 418 -24.71 10.22 11.80
C GLU A 418 -24.96 10.76 10.38
N PRO A 419 -26.12 11.39 10.08
CA PRO A 419 -26.48 11.70 8.70
C PRO A 419 -25.46 12.61 8.02
N VAL A 420 -24.92 12.19 6.88
CA VAL A 420 -23.85 12.93 6.18
C VAL A 420 -24.24 14.37 5.82
N ASP A 421 -25.52 14.65 5.58
CA ASP A 421 -25.99 16.01 5.30
C ASP A 421 -25.94 16.92 6.55
N VAL A 422 -26.09 16.37 7.76
CA VAL A 422 -25.94 17.10 9.04
C VAL A 422 -24.45 17.37 9.30
N LEU A 423 -23.59 16.37 9.09
CA LEU A 423 -22.14 16.54 9.16
C LEU A 423 -21.64 17.60 8.16
N ALA A 424 -22.13 17.54 6.91
CA ALA A 424 -21.82 18.51 5.87
C ALA A 424 -22.26 19.93 6.24
N ALA A 425 -23.48 20.11 6.73
CA ALA A 425 -23.96 21.42 7.18
C ALA A 425 -23.09 21.96 8.32
N SER A 426 -22.83 21.16 9.36
CA SER A 426 -22.05 21.60 10.54
C SER A 426 -20.61 22.01 10.21
N LEU A 427 -19.96 21.34 9.24
CA LEU A 427 -18.62 21.71 8.78
C LEU A 427 -18.64 22.96 7.87
N VAL A 428 -19.69 23.14 7.06
CA VAL A 428 -19.87 24.36 6.26
C VAL A 428 -20.17 25.57 7.15
N ASP A 429 -20.92 25.42 8.24
CA ASP A 429 -21.24 26.49 9.19
C ASP A 429 -19.97 27.04 9.89
N VAL A 430 -18.96 26.20 10.16
CA VAL A 430 -17.63 26.64 10.64
C VAL A 430 -16.67 27.06 9.50
N GLY A 431 -17.17 27.11 8.27
CA GLY A 431 -16.50 27.69 7.11
C GLY A 431 -15.66 26.71 6.26
N ALA A 432 -15.85 25.40 6.38
CA ALA A 432 -15.19 24.42 5.51
C ALA A 432 -15.75 24.45 4.07
N GLU A 433 -14.98 23.93 3.11
CA GLU A 433 -15.39 23.78 1.71
C GLU A 433 -15.54 22.30 1.36
N LEU A 434 -16.77 21.84 1.11
CA LEU A 434 -17.03 20.52 0.51
C LEU A 434 -16.33 20.42 -0.85
N LEU A 435 -15.51 19.39 -1.04
CA LEU A 435 -14.86 19.11 -2.32
C LEU A 435 -15.87 18.68 -3.39
N ALA A 436 -16.78 17.79 -2.97
CA ALA A 436 -17.85 17.17 -3.72
C ALA A 436 -19.07 16.99 -2.80
N PRO A 437 -20.27 16.63 -3.31
CA PRO A 437 -21.38 16.18 -2.47
C PRO A 437 -20.96 14.99 -1.61
N ALA A 438 -21.51 14.88 -0.39
CA ALA A 438 -21.14 13.79 0.52
C ALA A 438 -21.44 12.40 -0.08
N LEU A 439 -20.49 11.48 0.09
CA LEU A 439 -20.54 10.13 -0.47
C LEU A 439 -21.55 9.31 0.32
N ARG A 440 -22.51 8.71 -0.38
CA ARG A 440 -23.54 7.85 0.20
C ARG A 440 -23.35 6.40 -0.23
N VAL A 441 -23.44 5.49 0.73
CA VAL A 441 -23.22 4.05 0.56
C VAL A 441 -24.56 3.36 0.77
N LYS A 442 -25.20 2.95 -0.33
CA LYS A 442 -26.58 2.43 -0.32
C LYS A 442 -26.68 0.91 -0.26
N GLU A 443 -25.57 0.24 -0.51
CA GLU A 443 -25.42 -1.21 -0.60
C GLU A 443 -24.07 -1.59 0.00
N MET A 444 -23.88 -2.87 0.32
CA MET A 444 -22.63 -3.38 0.87
C MET A 444 -21.44 -2.97 -0.03
N PRO A 445 -20.38 -2.35 0.51
CA PRO A 445 -19.23 -1.89 -0.27
C PRO A 445 -18.63 -2.96 -1.19
N GLY A 446 -18.94 -2.83 -2.48
CA GLY A 446 -18.32 -3.57 -3.56
C GLY A 446 -17.23 -2.77 -4.27
N GLN A 447 -16.61 -3.40 -5.26
CA GLN A 447 -15.53 -2.84 -6.09
C GLN A 447 -15.77 -1.41 -6.60
N SER A 448 -16.99 -1.10 -7.06
CA SER A 448 -17.37 0.22 -7.58
C SER A 448 -17.35 1.31 -6.49
N ILE A 449 -17.74 0.97 -5.26
CA ILE A 449 -17.73 1.86 -4.10
C ILE A 449 -16.28 2.11 -3.66
N TYR A 450 -15.43 1.08 -3.60
CA TYR A 450 -14.01 1.28 -3.32
C TYR A 450 -13.31 2.13 -4.39
N GLN A 451 -13.61 1.91 -5.68
CA GLN A 451 -13.06 2.78 -6.75
C GLN A 451 -13.50 4.24 -6.58
N LEU A 452 -14.78 4.50 -6.30
CA LEU A 452 -15.32 5.84 -6.03
C LEU A 452 -14.55 6.53 -4.88
N PHE A 453 -14.33 5.82 -3.77
CA PHE A 453 -13.63 6.35 -2.60
C PHE A 453 -12.14 6.61 -2.88
N GLU A 454 -11.46 5.75 -3.64
CA GLU A 454 -10.06 5.95 -4.02
C GLU A 454 -9.90 7.13 -4.99
N GLU A 455 -10.84 7.32 -5.91
CA GLU A 455 -10.89 8.46 -6.85
C GLU A 455 -11.15 9.78 -6.10
N GLU A 456 -12.10 9.85 -5.16
CA GLU A 456 -12.34 11.04 -4.32
C GLU A 456 -11.14 11.41 -3.44
N GLY A 457 -10.47 10.43 -2.84
CA GLY A 457 -9.23 10.67 -2.09
C GLY A 457 -8.11 11.23 -2.96
N THR A 458 -8.02 10.74 -4.21
CA THR A 458 -7.10 11.25 -5.22
C THR A 458 -7.41 12.71 -5.59
N ASP A 459 -8.67 13.02 -5.82
CA ASP A 459 -9.12 14.38 -6.20
C ASP A 459 -8.92 15.38 -5.06
N LEU A 460 -9.10 14.98 -3.78
CA LEU A 460 -8.76 15.80 -2.62
C LEU A 460 -7.27 16.15 -2.60
N ALA A 461 -6.39 15.16 -2.75
CA ALA A 461 -4.94 15.37 -2.77
C ALA A 461 -4.48 16.24 -3.96
N GLN A 462 -5.09 16.07 -5.15
CA GLN A 462 -4.85 16.93 -6.29
C GLN A 462 -5.33 18.37 -6.03
N ALA A 463 -6.52 18.56 -5.44
CA ALA A 463 -7.07 19.88 -5.14
C ALA A 463 -6.19 20.67 -4.15
N LEU A 464 -5.55 19.98 -3.19
CA LEU A 464 -4.62 20.57 -2.23
C LEU A 464 -3.26 20.92 -2.87
N THR A 465 -2.72 20.06 -3.75
CA THR A 465 -1.34 20.19 -4.26
C THR A 465 -1.19 20.77 -5.66
N ALA A 466 -2.27 21.01 -6.41
CA ALA A 466 -2.21 21.41 -7.83
C ALA A 466 -1.24 22.57 -8.13
N LYS A 467 -1.24 23.60 -7.28
CA LYS A 467 -0.34 24.78 -7.42
C LYS A 467 1.13 24.41 -7.21
N GLU A 468 1.42 23.63 -6.17
CA GLU A 468 2.78 23.21 -5.80
C GLU A 468 3.34 22.22 -6.83
N THR A 469 2.53 21.26 -7.27
CA THR A 469 2.89 20.30 -8.31
C THR A 469 3.19 21.00 -9.64
N LEU A 470 2.41 22.02 -10.03
CA LEU A 470 2.69 22.82 -11.22
C LEU A 470 3.98 23.65 -11.07
N ALA A 471 4.24 24.23 -9.90
CA ALA A 471 5.48 24.96 -9.61
C ALA A 471 6.70 24.03 -9.65
N ARG A 472 6.61 22.85 -9.02
CA ARG A 472 7.65 21.81 -9.01
C ARG A 472 7.96 21.32 -10.42
N LYS A 473 6.96 21.01 -11.24
CA LYS A 473 7.15 20.60 -12.65
C LYS A 473 7.83 21.69 -13.50
N LYS A 474 7.56 22.98 -13.24
CA LYS A 474 8.24 24.11 -13.90
C LYS A 474 9.68 24.32 -13.41
N ALA A 475 9.96 24.07 -12.13
CA ALA A 475 11.28 24.25 -11.54
C ALA A 475 12.25 23.09 -11.81
N ALA A 476 11.74 21.87 -12.02
CA ALA A 476 12.55 20.65 -12.14
C ALA A 476 13.47 20.59 -13.36
N MET A 477 13.23 21.39 -14.41
CA MET A 477 14.00 21.35 -15.66
C MET A 477 14.18 22.75 -16.25
N SER A 478 15.34 22.99 -16.86
CA SER A 478 15.53 24.19 -17.67
C SER A 478 14.64 24.15 -18.93
N ASN A 479 14.30 25.33 -19.46
CA ASN A 479 13.45 25.46 -20.65
C ASN A 479 14.00 24.66 -21.85
N ASP A 480 15.33 24.60 -22.01
CA ASP A 480 15.95 23.90 -23.13
C ASP A 480 15.99 22.38 -22.92
N VAL A 481 16.14 21.88 -21.69
CA VAL A 481 15.93 20.45 -21.37
C VAL A 481 14.48 20.05 -21.63
N ALA A 482 13.51 20.89 -21.22
CA ALA A 482 12.09 20.62 -21.42
C ALA A 482 11.69 20.66 -22.91
N LYS A 483 12.32 21.50 -23.74
CA LYS A 483 12.17 21.49 -25.22
C LYS A 483 12.84 20.27 -25.86
N SER A 484 14.00 19.85 -25.35
CA SER A 484 14.71 18.67 -25.85
C SER A 484 13.93 17.39 -25.59
N LEU A 485 13.40 17.21 -24.37
CA LEU A 485 12.50 16.09 -24.04
C LEU A 485 11.20 16.11 -24.87
N ALA A 486 10.71 17.29 -25.25
CA ALA A 486 9.55 17.41 -26.13
C ALA A 486 9.81 16.91 -27.57
N ARG A 487 11.07 16.65 -27.96
CA ARG A 487 11.43 16.02 -29.24
C ARG A 487 11.22 14.51 -29.25
N LEU A 488 10.99 13.87 -28.10
CA LEU A 488 10.60 12.47 -28.03
C LEU A 488 9.19 12.31 -28.62
N SER A 489 9.13 11.80 -29.85
CA SER A 489 7.90 11.41 -30.54
C SER A 489 7.41 10.06 -30.04
N SER A 490 6.10 9.94 -29.89
CA SER A 490 5.44 8.68 -29.55
C SER A 490 4.14 8.53 -30.32
N GLY A 491 3.66 7.30 -30.46
CA GLY A 491 2.25 7.10 -30.83
C GLY A 491 1.31 7.68 -29.78
N LEU A 492 0.05 7.80 -30.16
CA LEU A 492 -1.06 8.14 -29.28
C LEU A 492 -1.98 6.93 -29.14
N TYR A 493 -2.24 6.54 -27.90
CA TYR A 493 -2.96 5.32 -27.55
C TYR A 493 -4.00 5.61 -26.48
N VAL A 494 -4.97 4.70 -26.33
CA VAL A 494 -5.81 4.63 -25.12
C VAL A 494 -5.64 3.25 -24.50
N VAL A 495 -5.24 3.24 -23.23
CA VAL A 495 -5.27 2.03 -22.40
C VAL A 495 -6.66 1.89 -21.84
N THR A 496 -7.20 0.70 -21.92
CA THR A 496 -8.50 0.32 -21.35
C THR A 496 -8.29 -0.94 -20.52
N ALA A 497 -8.79 -0.93 -19.29
CA ALA A 497 -8.70 -2.07 -18.39
C ALA A 497 -10.07 -2.35 -17.80
N GLN A 498 -10.37 -3.63 -17.62
CA GLN A 498 -11.55 -4.12 -16.93
C GLN A 498 -11.12 -5.27 -16.03
N HIS A 499 -11.68 -5.30 -14.83
CA HIS A 499 -11.53 -6.39 -13.90
C HIS A 499 -12.84 -6.48 -13.13
N ASN A 500 -13.54 -7.60 -13.24
CA ASN A 500 -14.95 -7.74 -12.83
C ASN A 500 -15.84 -6.59 -13.32
N ASN A 501 -16.42 -5.81 -12.41
CA ASN A 501 -17.37 -4.74 -12.74
C ASN A 501 -16.72 -3.35 -12.86
N ALA A 502 -15.49 -3.14 -12.36
CA ALA A 502 -14.76 -1.90 -12.59
C ALA A 502 -14.14 -1.85 -13.98
N ARG A 503 -14.22 -0.66 -14.59
CA ARG A 503 -13.62 -0.36 -15.88
C ARG A 503 -12.98 1.01 -15.83
N SER A 504 -11.81 1.15 -16.44
CA SER A 504 -11.15 2.44 -16.54
C SER A 504 -10.38 2.59 -17.84
N ALA A 505 -10.06 3.84 -18.18
CA ALA A 505 -9.35 4.20 -19.38
C ALA A 505 -8.39 5.37 -19.13
N MET A 506 -7.25 5.37 -19.81
CA MET A 506 -6.36 6.53 -19.88
C MET A 506 -5.77 6.73 -21.27
N VAL A 507 -5.59 7.99 -21.66
CA VAL A 507 -4.76 8.34 -22.82
C VAL A 507 -3.29 8.07 -22.47
N ALA A 508 -2.62 7.28 -23.30
CA ALA A 508 -1.21 6.94 -23.15
C ALA A 508 -0.38 7.45 -24.32
N SER A 509 0.82 7.92 -24.00
CA SER A 509 1.84 8.31 -24.97
C SER A 509 3.23 7.74 -24.65
N TRP A 510 3.46 7.26 -23.43
CA TRP A 510 4.78 6.71 -23.05
C TRP A 510 4.71 5.19 -23.15
N VAL A 511 4.73 4.72 -24.39
CA VAL A 511 4.68 3.30 -24.78
C VAL A 511 5.87 3.00 -25.68
N SER A 512 6.54 1.88 -25.45
CA SER A 512 7.63 1.38 -26.30
C SER A 512 7.67 -0.14 -26.31
N GLN A 513 7.98 -0.75 -27.45
CA GLN A 513 8.32 -2.18 -27.48
C GLN A 513 9.59 -2.41 -26.63
N ALA A 514 9.60 -3.51 -25.88
CA ALA A 514 10.59 -3.83 -24.87
C ALA A 514 11.20 -5.23 -25.02
N SER A 515 10.49 -6.20 -25.61
CA SER A 515 11.04 -7.53 -25.91
C SER A 515 10.40 -8.16 -27.16
N PHE A 516 11.11 -9.15 -27.72
CA PHE A 516 10.60 -10.09 -28.72
C PHE A 516 10.27 -11.47 -28.13
N GLU A 517 10.86 -11.82 -26.98
CA GLU A 517 10.69 -13.12 -26.32
C GLU A 517 10.56 -12.91 -24.79
N PRO A 518 9.36 -13.07 -24.19
CA PRO A 518 8.07 -13.02 -24.89
C PRO A 518 7.86 -11.65 -25.56
N LEU A 519 6.89 -11.55 -26.47
CA LEU A 519 6.51 -10.27 -27.09
C LEU A 519 6.11 -9.28 -25.99
N GLY A 520 6.87 -8.20 -25.84
CA GLY A 520 6.74 -7.33 -24.68
C GLY A 520 6.78 -5.85 -25.00
N LEU A 521 6.01 -5.08 -24.25
CA LEU A 521 6.01 -3.62 -24.29
C LEU A 521 6.21 -3.03 -22.89
N THR A 522 6.57 -1.76 -22.84
CA THR A 522 6.55 -0.94 -21.63
C THR A 522 5.51 0.15 -21.76
N ILE A 523 4.85 0.45 -20.64
CA ILE A 523 3.93 1.59 -20.52
C ILE A 523 4.13 2.33 -19.21
N SER A 524 4.14 3.66 -19.25
CA SER A 524 4.16 4.47 -18.04
C SER A 524 2.74 4.86 -17.60
N VAL A 525 2.37 4.48 -16.37
CA VAL A 525 1.08 4.78 -15.74
C VAL A 525 1.34 5.77 -14.61
N ALA A 526 0.69 6.94 -14.60
CA ALA A 526 0.84 7.89 -13.49
C ALA A 526 0.13 7.37 -12.23
N LYS A 527 0.75 7.52 -11.06
CA LYS A 527 0.25 6.96 -9.78
C LYS A 527 -1.10 7.54 -9.33
N ASP A 528 -1.44 8.72 -9.82
CA ASP A 528 -2.68 9.45 -9.54
C ASP A 528 -3.82 9.13 -10.53
N ARG A 529 -3.68 8.11 -11.38
CA ARG A 529 -4.73 7.68 -12.31
C ARG A 529 -5.58 6.57 -11.72
N ALA A 530 -6.89 6.64 -11.98
CA ALA A 530 -7.85 5.62 -11.58
C ALA A 530 -7.50 4.22 -12.11
N ILE A 531 -7.05 4.13 -13.37
CA ILE A 531 -6.68 2.85 -14.01
C ILE A 531 -5.48 2.14 -13.34
N GLU A 532 -4.71 2.83 -12.49
CA GLU A 532 -3.57 2.23 -11.80
C GLU A 532 -3.98 1.05 -10.91
N SER A 533 -5.17 1.10 -10.30
CA SER A 533 -5.74 0.01 -9.50
C SER A 533 -6.14 -1.22 -10.33
N LEU A 534 -6.25 -1.08 -11.66
CA LEU A 534 -6.55 -2.13 -12.64
C LEU A 534 -5.32 -2.54 -13.48
N MET A 535 -4.11 -2.13 -13.05
CA MET A 535 -2.83 -2.42 -13.74
C MET A 535 -1.73 -2.81 -12.74
N GLN A 536 -2.07 -3.68 -11.80
CA GLN A 536 -1.17 -4.41 -10.90
C GLN A 536 -0.56 -5.64 -11.62
N VAL A 537 0.33 -6.38 -10.98
CA VAL A 537 0.96 -7.56 -11.60
C VAL A 537 -0.07 -8.67 -11.79
N GLY A 538 -0.07 -9.32 -12.95
CA GLY A 538 -1.08 -10.31 -13.35
C GLY A 538 -2.27 -9.73 -14.11
N ASP A 539 -2.57 -8.43 -13.96
CA ASP A 539 -3.72 -7.79 -14.63
C ASP A 539 -3.62 -7.83 -16.15
N SER A 540 -4.80 -7.90 -16.78
CA SER A 540 -4.97 -7.76 -18.22
C SER A 540 -5.53 -6.39 -18.60
N PHE A 541 -5.10 -5.87 -19.74
CA PHE A 541 -5.60 -4.62 -20.32
C PHE A 541 -5.47 -4.65 -21.85
N VAL A 542 -6.14 -3.70 -22.52
CA VAL A 542 -6.01 -3.48 -23.96
C VAL A 542 -5.32 -2.15 -24.23
N LEU A 543 -4.34 -2.18 -25.15
CA LEU A 543 -3.71 -0.99 -25.71
C LEU A 543 -4.30 -0.69 -27.09
N ASN A 544 -5.12 0.35 -27.19
CA ASN A 544 -5.79 0.78 -28.42
C ASN A 544 -4.93 1.82 -29.15
N CYS A 545 -4.56 1.55 -30.40
CA CYS A 545 -3.86 2.50 -31.28
C CYS A 545 -4.85 3.46 -31.93
N LEU A 546 -4.60 4.77 -31.83
CA LEU A 546 -5.44 5.79 -32.47
C LEU A 546 -4.92 6.15 -33.87
N GLY A 547 -5.82 6.43 -34.82
CA GLY A 547 -5.48 6.83 -36.20
C GLY A 547 -5.18 8.32 -36.34
N GLU A 548 -4.24 8.68 -37.22
CA GLU A 548 -3.78 10.06 -37.49
C GLU A 548 -4.93 11.01 -37.85
N ASP A 549 -5.95 10.52 -38.55
CA ASP A 549 -7.14 11.28 -38.94
C ASP A 549 -8.34 11.11 -37.99
N THR A 550 -8.35 10.08 -37.13
CA THR A 550 -9.52 9.68 -36.32
C THR A 550 -9.34 9.86 -34.80
N PHE A 551 -8.14 10.17 -34.30
CA PHE A 551 -7.88 10.20 -32.85
C PHE A 551 -8.66 11.27 -32.06
N SER A 552 -9.10 12.35 -32.72
CA SER A 552 -9.58 13.59 -32.05
C SER A 552 -10.79 13.39 -31.11
N PRO A 553 -11.85 12.62 -31.46
CA PRO A 553 -12.99 12.40 -30.57
C PRO A 553 -12.60 11.59 -29.32
N LEU A 554 -11.95 10.44 -29.51
CA LEU A 554 -11.49 9.58 -28.40
C LEU A 554 -10.51 10.33 -27.48
N LEU A 555 -9.59 11.11 -28.05
CA LEU A 555 -8.66 11.93 -27.27
C LEU A 555 -9.37 12.98 -26.42
N LYS A 556 -10.36 13.69 -26.97
CA LYS A 556 -11.14 14.68 -26.20
C LYS A 556 -11.92 14.02 -25.07
N HIS A 557 -12.54 12.88 -25.34
CA HIS A 557 -13.30 12.11 -24.36
C HIS A 557 -12.43 11.64 -23.19
N PHE A 558 -11.34 10.91 -23.46
CA PHE A 558 -10.49 10.36 -22.40
C PHE A 558 -9.53 11.38 -21.74
N LEU A 559 -9.48 12.63 -22.22
CA LEU A 559 -8.80 13.74 -21.53
C LEU A 559 -9.72 14.58 -20.63
N GLN A 560 -11.04 14.42 -20.71
CA GLN A 560 -11.95 15.17 -19.84
C GLN A 560 -11.86 14.69 -18.39
N ARG A 561 -12.33 15.52 -17.46
CA ARG A 561 -12.49 15.10 -16.06
C ARG A 561 -13.78 14.30 -15.95
N PHE A 562 -13.65 13.06 -15.52
CA PHE A 562 -14.78 12.23 -15.08
C PHE A 562 -14.94 12.44 -13.57
N ALA A 563 -16.18 12.55 -13.10
CA ALA A 563 -16.45 12.47 -11.67
C ALA A 563 -16.08 11.07 -11.14
N PRO A 564 -15.66 10.96 -9.88
CA PRO A 564 -15.45 9.65 -9.25
C PRO A 564 -16.65 8.70 -9.43
N GLY A 565 -16.36 7.44 -9.77
CA GLY A 565 -17.35 6.39 -10.07
C GLY A 565 -18.08 6.49 -11.42
N ALA A 566 -17.83 7.52 -12.24
CA ALA A 566 -18.53 7.68 -13.54
C ALA A 566 -18.06 6.67 -14.61
N ASP A 567 -18.97 6.20 -15.47
CA ASP A 567 -18.60 5.32 -16.60
C ASP A 567 -17.79 6.09 -17.65
N ARG A 568 -16.49 5.79 -17.71
CA ARG A 568 -15.54 6.41 -18.64
C ARG A 568 -15.80 6.04 -20.10
N PHE A 569 -16.68 5.06 -20.37
CA PHE A 569 -17.02 4.58 -21.71
C PHE A 569 -18.39 5.06 -22.20
N GLU A 570 -19.13 5.85 -21.40
CA GLU A 570 -20.42 6.41 -21.83
C GLU A 570 -20.25 7.23 -23.13
N GLY A 571 -21.06 6.90 -24.15
CA GLY A 571 -20.99 7.54 -25.47
C GLY A 571 -19.82 7.10 -26.38
N VAL A 572 -19.03 6.10 -25.99
CA VAL A 572 -17.93 5.54 -26.79
C VAL A 572 -18.29 4.14 -27.29
N ASN A 573 -18.05 3.87 -28.58
CA ASN A 573 -18.23 2.54 -29.15
C ASN A 573 -17.04 1.63 -28.79
N TRP A 574 -17.31 0.51 -28.13
CA TRP A 574 -16.31 -0.50 -27.77
C TRP A 574 -16.91 -1.91 -27.79
N PHE A 575 -16.05 -2.92 -27.83
CA PHE A 575 -16.40 -4.35 -27.73
C PHE A 575 -15.39 -5.09 -26.84
N PRO A 576 -15.74 -6.19 -26.16
CA PRO A 576 -14.81 -6.93 -25.32
C PRO A 576 -13.74 -7.62 -26.18
N ALA A 577 -12.49 -7.60 -25.71
CA ALA A 577 -11.39 -8.28 -26.36
C ALA A 577 -11.51 -9.82 -26.20
N PRO A 578 -11.14 -10.62 -27.22
CA PRO A 578 -11.29 -12.08 -27.20
C PRO A 578 -10.69 -12.82 -26.01
N ASP A 579 -9.44 -12.51 -25.62
CA ASP A 579 -8.72 -13.27 -24.60
C ASP A 579 -8.90 -12.67 -23.19
N THR A 580 -8.93 -11.34 -23.10
CA THR A 580 -8.88 -10.59 -21.83
C THR A 580 -10.22 -10.00 -21.40
N GLY A 581 -11.24 -9.99 -22.28
CA GLY A 581 -12.53 -9.34 -22.04
C GLY A 581 -12.49 -7.81 -21.95
N CYS A 582 -11.30 -7.20 -21.93
CA CYS A 582 -11.11 -5.77 -21.73
C CYS A 582 -11.65 -4.93 -22.91
N PRO A 583 -12.08 -3.66 -22.71
CA PRO A 583 -12.71 -2.88 -23.77
C PRO A 583 -11.78 -2.55 -24.95
N VAL A 584 -12.06 -3.05 -26.15
CA VAL A 584 -11.45 -2.61 -27.41
C VAL A 584 -12.27 -1.45 -27.99
N LEU A 585 -11.62 -0.33 -28.28
CA LEU A 585 -12.28 0.85 -28.87
C LEU A 585 -12.51 0.65 -30.37
N ALA A 586 -13.77 0.75 -30.82
CA ALA A 586 -14.15 0.47 -32.20
C ALA A 586 -13.54 1.46 -33.22
N ASP A 587 -13.34 2.71 -32.82
CA ASP A 587 -12.72 3.77 -33.66
C ASP A 587 -11.17 3.73 -33.62
N GLY A 588 -10.58 2.74 -32.94
CA GLY A 588 -9.14 2.45 -32.98
C GLY A 588 -8.72 1.79 -34.31
N ILE A 589 -7.45 1.95 -34.68
CA ILE A 589 -6.89 1.38 -35.93
C ILE A 589 -6.18 0.03 -35.74
N ALA A 590 -5.85 -0.30 -34.49
CA ALA A 590 -5.33 -1.58 -34.04
C ALA A 590 -5.48 -1.69 -32.51
N TYR A 591 -5.43 -2.90 -31.98
CA TYR A 591 -5.37 -3.14 -30.54
C TYR A 591 -4.38 -4.27 -30.21
N MET A 592 -3.87 -4.26 -28.99
CA MET A 592 -3.07 -5.33 -28.40
C MET A 592 -3.67 -5.71 -27.05
N GLU A 593 -3.85 -7.01 -26.82
CA GLU A 593 -4.20 -7.57 -25.51
C GLU A 593 -2.91 -7.81 -24.74
N CYS A 594 -2.86 -7.36 -23.49
CA CYS A 594 -1.63 -7.27 -22.72
C CYS A 594 -1.84 -7.75 -21.28
N ARG A 595 -0.89 -8.53 -20.75
CA ARG A 595 -0.81 -8.89 -19.32
C ARG A 595 0.36 -8.18 -18.64
N VAL A 596 0.15 -7.60 -17.47
CA VAL A 596 1.20 -6.98 -16.67
C VAL A 596 2.10 -8.05 -16.04
N VAL A 597 3.41 -7.96 -16.29
CA VAL A 597 4.40 -8.92 -15.78
C VAL A 597 5.23 -8.33 -14.64
N SER A 598 5.59 -7.04 -14.70
CA SER A 598 6.32 -6.38 -13.61
C SER A 598 6.17 -4.85 -13.65
N ARG A 599 6.46 -4.19 -12.52
CA ARG A 599 6.29 -2.76 -12.32
C ARG A 599 7.54 -2.17 -11.67
N LEU A 600 8.10 -1.12 -12.27
CA LEU A 600 9.22 -0.35 -11.73
C LEU A 600 8.69 0.96 -11.13
N GLU A 601 8.97 1.21 -9.85
CA GLU A 601 8.58 2.46 -9.21
C GLU A 601 9.46 3.63 -9.68
N THR A 602 8.81 4.71 -10.11
CA THR A 602 9.44 6.02 -10.29
C THR A 602 8.75 7.04 -9.37
N PRO A 603 9.20 8.31 -9.26
CA PRO A 603 8.61 9.28 -8.34
C PRO A 603 7.10 9.50 -8.53
N ASP A 604 6.62 9.69 -9.76
CA ASP A 604 5.21 9.99 -10.09
C ASP A 604 4.53 8.99 -11.03
N HIS A 605 5.27 8.02 -11.60
CA HIS A 605 4.74 6.97 -12.47
C HIS A 605 5.20 5.56 -12.05
N TRP A 606 4.45 4.55 -12.45
CA TRP A 606 4.91 3.18 -12.61
C TRP A 606 5.33 2.95 -14.06
N VAL A 607 6.55 2.44 -14.28
CA VAL A 607 6.94 1.89 -15.59
C VAL A 607 6.61 0.41 -15.57
N THR A 608 5.61 0.02 -16.34
CA THR A 608 5.01 -1.31 -16.34
C THR A 608 5.55 -2.07 -17.54
N TYR A 609 6.13 -3.25 -17.33
CA TYR A 609 6.48 -4.19 -18.40
C TYR A 609 5.34 -5.20 -18.56
N CYS A 610 4.87 -5.34 -19.79
CA CYS A 610 3.69 -6.12 -20.14
C CYS A 610 4.02 -7.07 -21.28
N GLU A 611 3.50 -8.28 -21.20
CA GLU A 611 3.51 -9.28 -22.27
C GLU A 611 2.29 -9.06 -23.17
N VAL A 612 2.49 -9.11 -24.49
CA VAL A 612 1.41 -9.00 -25.49
C VAL A 612 0.95 -10.40 -25.84
N THR A 613 -0.29 -10.74 -25.47
CA THR A 613 -0.87 -12.09 -25.64
C THR A 613 -1.67 -12.22 -26.93
N GLY A 614 -2.28 -11.13 -27.39
CA GLY A 614 -3.14 -11.09 -28.57
C GLY A 614 -3.21 -9.69 -29.19
N GLY A 615 -3.95 -9.55 -30.29
CA GLY A 615 -4.16 -8.26 -30.94
C GLY A 615 -4.58 -8.36 -32.41
N ASN A 616 -5.06 -7.24 -32.97
CA ASN A 616 -5.48 -7.16 -34.36
C ASN A 616 -5.31 -5.73 -34.93
N VAL A 617 -5.21 -5.62 -36.26
CA VAL A 617 -5.20 -4.35 -37.00
C VAL A 617 -6.56 -4.18 -37.67
N THR A 618 -7.38 -3.26 -37.15
CA THR A 618 -8.74 -3.00 -37.64
C THR A 618 -8.75 -2.12 -38.89
N ASN A 619 -7.74 -1.27 -39.09
CA ASN A 619 -7.59 -0.46 -40.30
C ASN A 619 -6.13 -0.43 -40.80
N PRO A 620 -5.73 -1.36 -41.69
CA PRO A 620 -4.34 -1.48 -42.16
C PRO A 620 -3.90 -0.35 -43.11
N ALA A 621 -4.83 0.48 -43.60
CA ALA A 621 -4.52 1.64 -44.43
C ALA A 621 -4.26 2.92 -43.61
N ALA A 622 -4.69 2.95 -42.35
CA ALA A 622 -4.52 4.11 -41.47
C ALA A 622 -3.13 4.15 -40.83
N ARG A 623 -2.65 5.36 -40.57
CA ARG A 623 -1.38 5.60 -39.86
C ARG A 623 -1.66 5.90 -38.40
N THR A 624 -0.77 5.48 -37.49
CA THR A 624 -0.89 5.80 -36.06
C THR A 624 -0.73 7.30 -35.83
N ALA A 625 -1.63 7.89 -35.05
CA ALA A 625 -1.50 9.27 -34.58
C ALA A 625 -0.22 9.44 -33.75
N VAL A 626 0.53 10.51 -34.00
CA VAL A 626 1.80 10.81 -33.32
C VAL A 626 1.63 12.01 -32.41
N HIS A 627 1.85 11.83 -31.10
CA HIS A 627 1.82 12.91 -30.14
C HIS A 627 3.11 13.74 -30.21
N ARG A 628 2.98 15.03 -30.57
CA ARG A 628 4.10 15.98 -30.68
C ARG A 628 3.97 17.09 -29.64
N ARG A 629 4.73 16.98 -28.54
CA ARG A 629 4.75 17.97 -27.45
C ARG A 629 5.49 19.24 -27.87
N LYS A 630 5.05 20.39 -27.36
CA LYS A 630 5.80 21.67 -27.49
C LYS A 630 6.84 21.84 -26.39
N VAL A 631 6.52 21.39 -25.17
CA VAL A 631 7.38 21.40 -23.97
C VAL A 631 7.02 20.17 -23.13
N ALA A 632 7.99 19.44 -22.59
CA ALA A 632 7.75 18.18 -21.90
C ALA A 632 6.96 18.28 -20.57
N THR A 633 6.76 19.49 -20.03
CA THR A 633 6.00 19.74 -18.79
C THR A 633 4.48 19.84 -19.01
N TYR A 634 4.01 19.74 -20.26
CA TYR A 634 2.59 19.80 -20.62
C TYR A 634 2.24 18.68 -21.61
N TYR A 635 1.01 18.20 -21.51
CA TYR A 635 0.33 17.37 -22.50
C TYR A 635 -0.39 18.26 -23.53
#